data_AF-A0A3L7N7D0-F1
#
_entry.id   AF-A0A3L7N7D0-F1
#
_cell.length_a   1.000
_cell.length_b   1.000
_cell.length_c   1.000
_cell.angle_alpha   90.00
_cell.angle_beta   90.00
_cell.angle_gamma   90.00
#
_symmetry.space_group_name_H-M   'P 1'
#
loop_
_entity.id
_entity.type
_entity.pdbx_description
1 polymer ?
#
loop_
_entity_poly.entity_id
_entity_poly.type
_entity_poly.pdbx_seq_one_letter_code
_entity_poly.pdbx_strand_id
1 'polypeptide(L)'
;MIAKTDMMSVLLEGCPSFSTKWESSRDEWRQEADDPPLYLFLADFARHLIGMVERGEKAVLVAVFTAVERLLVEGDPDVREATVVGLLEDLQNLNLHPNGTAPEQFLPYLGPASARWWAKLDRFWQHGELLTDDDGAAPAGGPGSLSGGVARAAPAAAERDRSAAEWFRVNEVPAEAWGRMIGFYRKLIDEYGFHQTPMLEFVSWLAASPYSRVLYPSTSHAALGLSAVPTFEQRLRQPMVYIAYADPTGFAIHWQRGQGDEVREELVPSPKAPEVFDRILEWLGLPERRLAEPAAGSDGG
;
A
#
# COMPACT_ATOMS: atom_id res chain seq x y z
N MET A 1 -1.83 22.49 -10.00
CA MET A 1 -2.11 21.21 -9.33
C MET A 1 -2.10 20.17 -10.42
N ILE A 2 -1.23 19.17 -10.33
CA ILE A 2 -1.15 18.08 -11.31
C ILE A 2 -2.19 17.04 -10.89
N ALA A 3 -3.11 16.70 -11.80
CA ALA A 3 -4.14 15.71 -11.53
C ALA A 3 -3.64 14.29 -11.86
N LYS A 4 -4.29 13.27 -11.28
CA LYS A 4 -4.00 11.85 -11.56
C LYS A 4 -3.90 11.52 -13.06
N THR A 5 -4.80 12.09 -13.87
CA THR A 5 -4.83 11.88 -15.33
C THR A 5 -3.63 12.46 -16.07
N ASP A 6 -2.93 13.43 -15.48
CA ASP A 6 -1.78 14.12 -16.08
C ASP A 6 -0.44 13.52 -15.63
N MET A 7 -0.44 12.69 -14.58
CA MET A 7 0.77 12.15 -13.93
C MET A 7 1.71 11.47 -14.92
N MET A 8 1.19 10.57 -15.76
CA MET A 8 2.01 9.84 -16.73
C MET A 8 2.59 10.76 -17.80
N SER A 9 1.86 11.79 -18.24
CA SER A 9 2.39 12.77 -19.20
C SER A 9 3.60 13.50 -18.64
N VAL A 10 3.54 13.91 -17.37
CA VAL A 10 4.66 14.58 -16.68
C VAL A 10 5.89 13.66 -16.58
N LEU A 11 5.70 12.37 -16.31
CA LEU A 11 6.82 11.41 -16.27
C LEU A 11 7.43 11.17 -17.66
N LEU A 12 6.59 11.09 -18.70
CA LEU A 12 7.03 10.84 -20.08
C LEU A 12 7.78 12.03 -20.70
N GLU A 13 7.51 13.26 -20.26
CA GLU A 13 8.32 14.43 -20.62
C GLU A 13 9.80 14.22 -20.23
N GLY A 14 10.04 13.65 -19.04
CA GLY A 14 11.38 13.33 -18.55
C GLY A 14 11.95 12.01 -19.08
N CYS A 15 11.08 11.09 -19.51
CA CYS A 15 11.46 9.74 -19.99
C CYS A 15 10.74 9.33 -21.28
N PRO A 16 11.05 9.95 -22.43
CA PRO A 16 10.36 9.64 -23.68
C PRO A 16 10.50 8.18 -24.12
N SER A 17 11.59 7.50 -23.71
CA SER A 17 11.84 6.10 -24.05
C SER A 17 10.84 5.12 -23.43
N PHE A 18 10.07 5.53 -22.43
CA PHE A 18 9.01 4.70 -21.84
C PHE A 18 7.66 4.80 -22.60
N SER A 19 7.51 5.76 -23.51
CA SER A 19 6.23 6.06 -24.17
C SER A 19 5.60 4.86 -24.88
N THR A 20 6.41 4.05 -25.57
CA THR A 20 5.91 2.86 -26.27
C THR A 20 5.34 1.81 -25.32
N LYS A 21 6.00 1.58 -24.17
CA LYS A 21 5.51 0.64 -23.15
C LYS A 21 4.22 1.18 -22.52
N TRP A 22 4.19 2.48 -22.22
CA TRP A 22 3.00 3.16 -21.72
C TRP A 22 1.81 3.02 -22.66
N GLU A 23 1.98 3.29 -23.96
CA GLU A 23 0.91 3.19 -24.95
C GLU A 23 0.36 1.77 -25.06
N SER A 24 1.25 0.78 -25.11
CA SER A 24 0.87 -0.64 -25.15
C SER A 24 0.06 -1.04 -23.92
N SER A 25 0.52 -0.66 -22.73
CA SER A 25 -0.18 -0.99 -21.48
C SER A 25 -1.50 -0.24 -21.38
N ARG A 26 -1.57 1.04 -21.77
CA ARG A 26 -2.84 1.77 -21.79
C ARG A 26 -3.88 1.13 -22.72
N ASP A 27 -3.46 0.65 -23.89
CA ASP A 27 -4.37 0.00 -24.83
C ASP A 27 -4.90 -1.36 -24.32
N GLU A 28 -4.08 -2.10 -23.57
CA GLU A 28 -4.46 -3.34 -22.89
C GLU A 28 -5.58 -3.10 -21.86
N TRP A 29 -5.44 -2.05 -21.04
CA TRP A 29 -6.39 -1.73 -19.97
C TRP A 29 -7.57 -0.86 -20.42
N ARG A 30 -7.61 -0.43 -21.69
CA ARG A 30 -8.65 0.48 -22.22
C ARG A 30 -10.07 -0.07 -22.06
N GLN A 31 -10.24 -1.39 -22.05
CA GLN A 31 -11.56 -2.03 -22.00
C GLN A 31 -11.99 -2.41 -20.57
N GLU A 32 -11.10 -2.35 -19.59
CA GLU A 32 -11.34 -2.93 -18.26
C GLU A 32 -11.64 -1.91 -17.15
N ALA A 33 -11.41 -0.61 -17.33
CA ALA A 33 -11.75 0.38 -16.31
C ALA A 33 -11.88 1.81 -16.83
N ASP A 34 -12.80 2.58 -16.22
CA ASP A 34 -12.84 4.05 -16.30
C ASP A 34 -11.65 4.71 -15.55
N ASP A 35 -10.99 3.96 -14.65
CA ASP A 35 -9.80 4.38 -13.91
C ASP A 35 -8.61 3.43 -14.21
N PRO A 36 -7.59 3.87 -14.96
CA PRO A 36 -6.44 3.04 -15.33
C PRO A 36 -5.68 2.55 -14.09
N PRO A 37 -5.08 1.34 -14.10
CA PRO A 37 -4.35 0.79 -12.95
C PRO A 37 -2.99 1.49 -12.75
N LEU A 38 -3.04 2.73 -12.24
CA LEU A 38 -1.88 3.62 -12.11
C LEU A 38 -0.67 2.96 -11.45
N TYR A 39 -0.87 2.22 -10.36
CA TYR A 39 0.21 1.53 -9.65
C TYR A 39 0.90 0.44 -10.50
N LEU A 40 0.19 -0.24 -11.41
CA LEU A 40 0.83 -1.18 -12.34
C LEU A 40 1.75 -0.45 -13.32
N PHE A 41 1.34 0.72 -13.77
CA PHE A 41 2.15 1.53 -14.69
C PHE A 41 3.37 2.12 -13.99
N LEU A 42 3.23 2.55 -12.74
CA LEU A 42 4.34 3.04 -11.94
C LEU A 42 5.34 1.93 -11.61
N ALA A 43 4.86 0.71 -11.35
CA ALA A 43 5.73 -0.45 -11.20
C ALA A 43 6.49 -0.78 -12.50
N ASP A 44 5.84 -0.72 -13.66
CA ASP A 44 6.52 -0.88 -14.96
C ASP A 44 7.52 0.26 -15.23
N PHE A 45 7.19 1.49 -14.81
CA PHE A 45 8.08 2.64 -14.92
C PHE A 45 9.30 2.51 -14.01
N ALA A 46 9.12 2.10 -12.75
CA ALA A 46 10.20 1.86 -11.79
C ALA A 46 11.22 0.86 -12.35
N ARG A 47 10.75 -0.27 -12.92
CA ARG A 47 11.62 -1.26 -13.59
C ARG A 47 12.40 -0.66 -14.76
N HIS A 48 11.76 0.20 -15.55
CA HIS A 48 12.44 0.89 -16.65
C HIS A 48 13.56 1.80 -16.15
N LEU A 49 13.35 2.53 -15.04
CA LEU A 49 14.38 3.36 -14.41
C LEU A 49 15.52 2.52 -13.82
N ILE A 50 15.24 1.34 -13.26
CA ILE A 50 16.28 0.41 -12.80
C ILE A 50 17.15 -0.05 -13.98
N GLY A 51 16.53 -0.40 -15.11
CA GLY A 51 17.26 -0.71 -16.34
C GLY A 51 18.10 0.49 -16.85
N MET A 52 17.65 1.72 -16.64
CA MET A 52 18.45 2.92 -16.97
C MET A 52 19.67 3.08 -16.08
N VAL A 53 19.57 2.73 -14.80
CA VAL A 53 20.72 2.69 -13.89
C VAL A 53 21.74 1.66 -14.38
N GLU A 54 21.30 0.46 -14.78
CA GLU A 54 22.16 -0.57 -15.36
C GLU A 54 22.92 -0.07 -16.60
N ARG A 55 22.25 0.70 -17.46
CA ARG A 55 22.83 1.25 -18.70
C ARG A 55 23.60 2.56 -18.50
N GLY A 56 23.59 3.12 -17.29
CA GLY A 56 24.29 4.38 -16.97
C GLY A 56 23.67 5.63 -17.60
N GLU A 57 22.36 5.64 -17.85
CA GLU A 57 21.64 6.75 -18.53
C GLU A 57 21.35 7.96 -17.61
N LYS A 58 22.40 8.52 -17.01
CA LYS A 58 22.29 9.53 -15.94
C LYS A 58 21.50 10.78 -16.32
N ALA A 59 21.62 11.26 -17.56
CA ALA A 59 20.94 12.49 -18.00
C ALA A 59 19.42 12.34 -18.00
N VAL A 60 18.92 11.15 -18.39
CA VAL A 60 17.49 10.85 -18.37
C VAL A 60 17.01 10.71 -16.92
N LEU A 61 17.79 10.04 -16.06
CA LEU A 61 17.47 9.93 -14.63
C LEU A 61 17.33 11.31 -13.96
N VAL A 62 18.21 12.28 -14.26
CA VAL A 62 18.06 13.66 -13.75
C VAL A 62 16.75 14.30 -14.21
N ALA A 63 16.39 14.14 -15.49
CA ALA A 63 15.15 14.69 -16.03
C ALA A 63 13.91 14.03 -15.38
N VAL A 64 13.93 12.71 -15.19
CA VAL A 64 12.87 11.97 -14.52
C VAL A 64 12.70 12.42 -13.08
N PHE A 65 13.77 12.51 -12.31
CA PHE A 65 13.64 12.91 -10.90
C PHE A 65 13.25 14.39 -10.75
N THR A 66 13.53 15.23 -11.74
CA THR A 66 12.93 16.57 -11.82
C THR A 66 11.41 16.50 -11.98
N ALA A 67 10.89 15.58 -12.80
CA ALA A 67 9.46 15.33 -12.93
C ALA A 67 8.85 14.75 -11.64
N VAL A 68 9.50 13.78 -11.01
CA VAL A 68 9.09 13.20 -9.72
C VAL A 68 8.96 14.28 -8.64
N GLU A 69 9.93 15.19 -8.56
CA GLU A 69 9.88 16.31 -7.62
C GLU A 69 8.66 17.21 -7.86
N ARG A 70 8.34 17.51 -9.14
CA ARG A 70 7.12 18.26 -9.49
C ARG A 70 5.85 17.52 -9.07
N LEU A 71 5.77 16.20 -9.26
CA LEU A 71 4.62 15.41 -8.83
C LEU A 71 4.41 15.47 -7.32
N LEU A 72 5.49 15.40 -6.54
CA LEU A 72 5.42 15.47 -5.07
C LEU A 72 5.03 16.86 -4.55
N VAL A 73 5.43 17.93 -5.23
CA VAL A 73 5.18 19.31 -4.79
C VAL A 73 3.85 19.85 -5.33
N GLU A 74 3.61 19.67 -6.63
CA GLU A 74 2.51 20.28 -7.38
C GLU A 74 1.32 19.32 -7.59
N GLY A 75 1.48 18.02 -7.34
CA GLY A 75 0.42 17.02 -7.45
C GLY A 75 -0.71 17.21 -6.46
N ASP A 76 -1.90 16.75 -6.84
CA ASP A 76 -2.99 16.50 -5.89
C ASP A 76 -2.62 15.35 -4.92
N PRO A 77 -3.42 15.09 -3.87
CA PRO A 77 -3.13 14.05 -2.89
C PRO A 77 -2.90 12.65 -3.53
N ASP A 78 -3.71 12.28 -4.52
CA ASP A 78 -3.62 10.98 -5.18
C ASP A 78 -2.33 10.84 -5.99
N VAL A 79 -1.91 11.90 -6.68
CA VAL A 79 -0.63 11.95 -7.43
C VAL A 79 0.56 11.84 -6.49
N ARG A 80 0.53 12.55 -5.35
CA ARG A 80 1.62 12.48 -4.36
C ARG A 80 1.72 11.08 -3.77
N GLU A 81 0.59 10.50 -3.38
CA GLU A 81 0.53 9.12 -2.88
C GLU A 81 1.09 8.14 -3.91
N ALA A 82 0.59 8.19 -5.14
CA ALA A 82 1.04 7.30 -6.21
C ALA A 82 2.54 7.49 -6.50
N THR A 83 3.07 8.72 -6.41
CA THR A 83 4.51 8.97 -6.59
C THR A 83 5.34 8.34 -5.45
N VAL A 84 4.88 8.43 -4.21
CA VAL A 84 5.59 7.86 -3.05
C VAL A 84 5.46 6.33 -3.05
N VAL A 85 4.25 5.81 -2.97
CA VAL A 85 3.90 4.40 -2.77
C VAL A 85 4.00 3.60 -4.07
N GLY A 86 3.73 4.21 -5.21
CA GLY A 86 3.75 3.52 -6.50
C GLY A 86 5.10 3.56 -7.21
N LEU A 87 5.94 4.58 -6.96
CA LEU A 87 7.20 4.77 -7.69
C LEU A 87 8.42 4.75 -6.78
N LEU A 88 8.55 5.70 -5.84
CA LEU A 88 9.74 5.75 -4.97
C LEU A 88 9.90 4.47 -4.15
N GLU A 89 8.78 3.96 -3.68
CA GLU A 89 8.69 2.70 -2.97
C GLU A 89 9.19 1.51 -3.81
N ASP A 90 8.70 1.35 -5.03
CA ASP A 90 9.17 0.28 -5.91
C ASP A 90 10.67 0.40 -6.23
N LEU A 91 11.20 1.62 -6.33
CA LEU A 91 12.65 1.84 -6.51
C LEU A 91 13.50 1.45 -5.28
N GLN A 92 12.89 1.24 -4.10
CA GLN A 92 13.56 0.67 -2.92
C GLN A 92 13.44 -0.85 -2.84
N ASN A 93 12.53 -1.45 -3.61
CA ASN A 93 12.25 -2.87 -3.56
C ASN A 93 13.42 -3.70 -4.11
N LEU A 94 14.18 -4.35 -3.23
CA LEU A 94 15.32 -5.20 -3.61
C LEU A 94 14.95 -6.32 -4.61
N ASN A 95 13.69 -6.76 -4.66
CA ASN A 95 13.24 -7.76 -5.64
C ASN A 95 13.25 -7.22 -7.09
N LEU A 96 13.23 -5.90 -7.28
CA LEU A 96 13.34 -5.27 -8.60
C LEU A 96 14.79 -5.06 -9.04
N HIS A 97 15.76 -5.47 -8.22
CA HIS A 97 17.19 -5.30 -8.48
C HIS A 97 17.96 -6.63 -8.73
N PRO A 98 17.47 -7.55 -9.58
CA PRO A 98 18.06 -8.89 -9.71
C PRO A 98 19.48 -8.90 -10.32
N ASN A 99 19.88 -7.85 -11.04
CA ASN A 99 21.15 -7.79 -11.76
C ASN A 99 22.26 -7.03 -11.01
N GLY A 100 22.14 -6.86 -9.69
CA GLY A 100 23.15 -6.19 -8.87
C GLY A 100 23.11 -4.66 -8.94
N THR A 101 22.00 -4.09 -9.42
CA THR A 101 21.67 -2.71 -9.07
C THR A 101 21.25 -2.62 -7.61
N ALA A 102 21.17 -1.40 -7.08
CA ALA A 102 20.78 -1.17 -5.71
C ALA A 102 20.02 0.16 -5.58
N PRO A 103 19.07 0.27 -4.64
CA PRO A 103 18.30 1.50 -4.41
C PRO A 103 19.18 2.75 -4.21
N GLU A 104 20.34 2.61 -3.57
CA GLU A 104 21.25 3.71 -3.26
C GLU A 104 21.77 4.42 -4.52
N GLN A 105 21.73 3.74 -5.68
CA GLN A 105 22.14 4.33 -6.96
C GLN A 105 21.19 5.44 -7.43
N PHE A 106 19.97 5.52 -6.88
CA PHE A 106 19.02 6.59 -7.16
C PHE A 106 19.22 7.85 -6.31
N LEU A 107 19.87 7.73 -5.14
CA LEU A 107 20.09 8.83 -4.19
C LEU A 107 20.66 10.12 -4.83
N PRO A 108 21.64 10.06 -5.78
CA PRO A 108 22.19 11.26 -6.39
C PRO A 108 21.20 12.06 -7.26
N TYR A 109 20.08 11.47 -7.64
CA TYR A 109 19.08 12.12 -8.51
C TYR A 109 17.91 12.71 -7.73
N LEU A 110 17.75 12.34 -6.46
CA LEU A 110 16.64 12.80 -5.63
C LEU A 110 16.70 14.32 -5.42
N GLY A 111 15.58 14.98 -5.64
CA GLY A 111 15.33 16.35 -5.18
C GLY A 111 14.97 16.39 -3.69
N PRO A 112 14.73 17.58 -3.12
CA PRO A 112 14.45 17.73 -1.69
C PRO A 112 13.23 16.93 -1.18
N ALA A 113 12.09 16.99 -1.87
CA ALA A 113 10.88 16.28 -1.48
C ALA A 113 11.01 14.78 -1.70
N SER A 114 11.56 14.36 -2.85
CA SER A 114 11.79 12.95 -3.13
C SER A 114 12.82 12.32 -2.18
N ALA A 115 13.89 13.02 -1.79
CA ALA A 115 14.84 12.56 -0.78
C ALA A 115 14.21 12.41 0.61
N ARG A 116 13.34 13.35 1.00
CA ARG A 116 12.59 13.27 2.26
C ARG A 116 11.71 12.02 2.28
N TRP A 117 10.92 11.80 1.23
CA TRP A 117 10.02 10.65 1.13
C TRP A 117 10.76 9.32 1.03
N TRP A 118 11.89 9.29 0.31
CA TRP A 118 12.78 8.13 0.26
C TRP A 118 13.24 7.71 1.67
N ALA A 119 13.70 8.66 2.47
CA ALA A 119 14.12 8.37 3.85
C ALA A 119 12.93 7.98 4.74
N LYS A 120 11.72 8.54 4.52
CA LYS A 120 10.51 8.14 5.25
C LYS A 120 10.11 6.70 4.90
N LEU A 121 10.15 6.30 3.64
CA LEU A 121 9.88 4.93 3.20
C LEU A 121 10.85 3.93 3.84
N ASP A 122 12.14 4.27 3.89
CA ASP A 122 13.16 3.43 4.54
C ASP A 122 12.84 3.20 6.03
N ARG A 123 12.51 4.28 6.77
CA ARG A 123 12.12 4.16 8.19
C ARG A 123 10.76 3.50 8.38
N PHE A 124 9.83 3.67 7.45
CA PHE A 124 8.55 2.97 7.47
C PHE A 124 8.78 1.46 7.37
N TRP A 125 9.59 1.00 6.43
CA TRP A 125 9.85 -0.44 6.25
C TRP A 125 10.75 -1.04 7.34
N GLN A 126 11.71 -0.28 7.86
CA GLN A 126 12.62 -0.78 8.91
C GLN A 126 12.03 -0.68 10.33
N HIS A 127 11.21 0.34 10.60
CA HIS A 127 10.80 0.72 11.96
C HIS A 127 9.30 0.97 12.10
N GLY A 128 8.54 0.90 11.01
CA GLY A 128 7.11 1.14 11.03
C GLY A 128 6.71 2.61 11.08
N GLU A 129 7.64 3.56 10.88
CA GLU A 129 7.35 4.99 11.00
C GLU A 129 6.28 5.50 10.02
N LEU A 130 5.46 6.45 10.48
CA LEU A 130 4.43 7.15 9.74
C LEU A 130 4.89 7.78 8.41
N LEU A 131 4.21 7.46 7.29
CA LEU A 131 4.35 8.19 6.01
C LEU A 131 3.38 9.38 5.95
N THR A 132 3.56 10.39 6.81
CA THR A 132 2.76 11.63 6.80
C THR A 132 3.52 12.79 6.15
N ASP A 133 2.78 13.82 5.72
CA ASP A 133 3.37 15.09 5.27
C ASP A 133 4.02 15.87 6.42
N ASP A 134 3.63 15.60 7.66
CA ASP A 134 4.19 16.27 8.84
C ASP A 134 5.64 15.80 9.07
N ASP A 135 6.57 16.74 9.04
CA ASP A 135 7.90 16.52 9.58
C ASP A 135 7.75 16.38 11.10
N GLY A 136 7.79 15.15 11.58
CA GLY A 136 7.86 14.86 13.01
C GLY A 136 9.05 15.60 13.62
N ALA A 137 8.80 16.81 14.14
CA ALA A 137 9.71 17.43 15.07
C ALA A 137 9.80 16.48 16.26
N ALA A 138 10.98 15.87 16.43
CA ALA A 138 11.26 15.05 17.59
C ALA A 138 10.86 15.82 18.86
N PRO A 139 10.13 15.22 19.83
CA PRO A 139 9.92 15.87 21.10
C PRO A 139 11.30 16.02 21.75
N ALA A 140 11.77 17.27 21.83
CA ALA A 140 12.99 17.62 22.53
C ALA A 140 12.89 17.15 23.98
N GLY A 141 13.72 16.17 24.33
CA GLY A 141 13.88 15.74 25.71
C GLY A 141 14.34 16.89 26.60
N GLY A 142 13.60 17.13 27.67
CA GLY A 142 14.02 17.95 28.80
C GLY A 142 13.40 17.39 30.08
N PRO A 143 14.20 17.03 31.10
CA PRO A 143 13.67 16.49 32.35
C PRO A 143 13.19 17.66 33.22
N GLY A 144 11.94 17.62 33.69
CA GLY A 144 11.50 18.67 34.61
C GLY A 144 10.03 18.68 34.98
N SER A 145 9.76 18.15 36.17
CA SER A 145 8.78 18.65 37.13
C SER A 145 7.31 18.21 37.01
N LEU A 146 6.94 17.35 37.98
CA LEU A 146 5.60 17.14 38.46
C LEU A 146 5.01 18.43 39.03
N SER A 147 3.78 18.79 38.63
CA SER A 147 2.65 19.15 39.51
C SER A 147 1.59 19.95 38.75
N GLY A 148 0.31 19.65 39.04
CA GLY A 148 -0.81 20.51 38.65
C GLY A 148 -1.92 19.78 37.90
N GLY A 149 -2.72 19.00 38.62
CA GLY A 149 -3.94 18.43 38.07
C GLY A 149 -5.01 19.49 37.81
N VAL A 150 -5.70 19.35 36.68
CA VAL A 150 -7.12 19.71 36.55
C VAL A 150 -7.77 18.61 35.72
N ALA A 151 -8.59 17.80 36.38
CA ALA A 151 -9.40 16.77 35.75
C ALA A 151 -10.39 17.42 34.77
N ARG A 152 -10.28 17.10 33.49
CA ARG A 152 -11.33 17.34 32.50
C ARG A 152 -12.10 16.03 32.33
N ALA A 153 -13.36 16.06 32.71
CA ALA A 153 -14.28 14.93 32.65
C ALA A 153 -14.31 14.31 31.24
N ALA A 154 -14.17 12.99 31.17
CA ALA A 154 -14.46 12.21 29.98
C ALA A 154 -15.95 12.36 29.62
N PRO A 155 -16.31 12.47 28.33
CA PRO A 155 -17.71 12.40 27.95
C PRO A 155 -18.27 11.03 28.31
N ALA A 156 -19.49 11.06 28.84
CA ALA A 156 -20.21 9.95 29.43
C ALA A 156 -20.39 8.78 28.45
N ALA A 157 -20.44 7.57 29.01
CA ALA A 157 -20.61 6.28 28.35
C ALA A 157 -21.89 6.10 27.49
N ALA A 158 -22.66 7.16 27.24
CA ALA A 158 -23.92 7.13 26.51
C ALA A 158 -23.78 7.39 24.99
N GLU A 159 -22.60 7.76 24.48
CA GLU A 159 -22.32 7.86 23.04
C GLU A 159 -21.76 6.57 22.40
N ARG A 160 -21.55 5.52 23.21
CA ARG A 160 -21.08 4.20 22.77
C ARG A 160 -22.19 3.27 22.26
N ASP A 161 -23.43 3.74 22.23
CA ASP A 161 -24.62 2.92 21.94
C ASP A 161 -25.39 3.39 20.70
N ARG A 162 -24.70 3.98 19.71
CA ARG A 162 -25.21 3.95 18.33
C ARG A 162 -24.94 2.55 17.81
N SER A 163 -26.02 1.78 17.67
CA SER A 163 -25.99 0.36 17.32
C SER A 163 -24.91 0.06 16.27
N ALA A 164 -24.08 -0.95 16.54
CA ALA A 164 -23.10 -1.44 15.58
C ALA A 164 -23.73 -1.66 14.19
N ALA A 165 -25.03 -1.98 14.11
CA ALA A 165 -25.78 -2.15 12.88
C ALA A 165 -25.84 -0.90 11.95
N GLU A 166 -25.73 0.33 12.46
CA GLU A 166 -25.72 1.54 11.62
C GLU A 166 -24.34 1.87 11.03
N TRP A 167 -23.24 1.42 11.67
CA TRP A 167 -21.89 1.58 11.14
C TRP A 167 -21.60 0.65 9.95
N PHE A 168 -22.34 -0.46 9.83
CA PHE A 168 -22.23 -1.45 8.75
C PHE A 168 -23.30 -1.25 7.65
N ARG A 169 -23.59 -0.01 7.24
CA ARG A 169 -24.04 0.18 5.85
C ARG A 169 -22.82 -0.03 4.95
N VAL A 170 -22.45 -1.31 4.84
CA VAL A 170 -21.29 -1.84 4.15
C VAL A 170 -21.37 -1.41 2.70
N ASN A 171 -20.43 -0.57 2.26
CA ASN A 171 -20.07 -0.60 0.85
C ASN A 171 -19.48 -1.99 0.61
N GLU A 172 -20.23 -2.90 0.01
CA GLU A 172 -19.68 -4.23 -0.32
C GLU A 172 -18.33 -4.05 -1.03
N VAL A 173 -17.33 -4.83 -0.61
CA VAL A 173 -16.05 -4.83 -1.31
C VAL A 173 -16.33 -5.25 -2.76
N PRO A 174 -16.00 -4.41 -3.75
CA PRO A 174 -16.33 -4.74 -5.13
C PRO A 174 -15.63 -6.03 -5.55
N ALA A 175 -16.35 -6.94 -6.22
CA ALA A 175 -15.83 -8.25 -6.60
C ALA A 175 -14.55 -8.12 -7.47
N GLU A 176 -14.46 -7.06 -8.26
CA GLU A 176 -13.29 -6.77 -9.08
C GLU A 176 -12.02 -6.45 -8.26
N ALA A 177 -12.13 -6.03 -6.99
CA ALA A 177 -10.97 -5.70 -6.16
C ALA A 177 -10.07 -6.94 -5.95
N TRP A 178 -10.66 -8.09 -5.63
CA TRP A 178 -9.92 -9.34 -5.48
C TRP A 178 -9.43 -9.90 -6.82
N GLY A 179 -10.20 -9.72 -7.89
CA GLY A 179 -9.77 -10.06 -9.24
C GLY A 179 -8.46 -9.34 -9.63
N ARG A 180 -8.37 -8.04 -9.34
CA ARG A 180 -7.15 -7.24 -9.56
C ARG A 180 -5.96 -7.76 -8.75
N MET A 181 -6.17 -8.17 -7.49
CA MET A 181 -5.08 -8.72 -6.67
C MET A 181 -4.57 -10.06 -7.21
N ILE A 182 -5.47 -10.94 -7.64
CA ILE A 182 -5.08 -12.21 -8.28
C ILE A 182 -4.29 -11.93 -9.57
N GLY A 183 -4.76 -11.00 -10.40
CA GLY A 183 -4.05 -10.57 -11.61
C GLY A 183 -2.65 -10.02 -11.31
N PHE A 184 -2.52 -9.17 -10.29
CA PHE A 184 -1.24 -8.63 -9.83
C PHE A 184 -0.24 -9.73 -9.47
N TYR A 185 -0.62 -10.68 -8.61
CA TYR A 185 0.28 -11.77 -8.21
C TYR A 185 0.61 -12.75 -9.34
N ARG A 186 -0.33 -13.02 -10.27
CA ARG A 186 -0.02 -13.77 -11.49
C ARG A 186 1.03 -13.06 -12.33
N LYS A 187 0.89 -11.75 -12.53
CA LYS A 187 1.88 -10.95 -13.26
C LYS A 187 3.25 -11.05 -12.60
N LEU A 188 3.34 -10.90 -11.27
CA LEU A 188 4.57 -11.10 -10.48
C LEU A 188 5.26 -12.43 -10.78
N ILE A 189 4.50 -13.52 -10.87
CA ILE A 189 5.04 -14.86 -11.11
C ILE A 189 5.39 -15.06 -12.59
N ASP A 190 4.41 -14.87 -13.47
CA ASP A 190 4.46 -15.29 -14.87
C ASP A 190 5.35 -14.37 -15.72
N GLU A 191 5.27 -13.06 -15.49
CA GLU A 191 6.03 -12.08 -16.27
C GLU A 191 7.36 -11.71 -15.61
N TYR A 192 7.39 -11.64 -14.28
CA TYR A 192 8.54 -11.13 -13.55
C TYR A 192 9.34 -12.21 -12.81
N GLY A 193 8.90 -13.48 -12.82
CA GLY A 193 9.65 -14.60 -12.24
C GLY A 193 9.75 -14.58 -10.71
N PHE A 194 8.86 -13.86 -10.03
CA PHE A 194 8.89 -13.77 -8.57
C PHE A 194 8.40 -15.10 -7.95
N HIS A 195 9.03 -15.49 -6.84
CA HIS A 195 8.63 -16.65 -6.05
C HIS A 195 7.39 -16.34 -5.18
N GLN A 196 6.26 -16.02 -5.81
CA GLN A 196 5.05 -15.51 -5.15
C GLN A 196 3.84 -16.46 -5.24
N THR A 197 4.05 -17.72 -5.66
CA THR A 197 2.99 -18.74 -5.69
C THR A 197 2.24 -18.85 -4.35
N PRO A 198 2.90 -18.83 -3.18
CA PRO A 198 2.19 -18.88 -1.90
C PRO A 198 1.29 -17.65 -1.63
N MET A 199 1.69 -16.45 -2.08
CA MET A 199 0.82 -15.27 -2.01
C MET A 199 -0.38 -15.40 -2.95
N LEU A 200 -0.17 -15.86 -4.19
CA LEU A 200 -1.27 -16.08 -5.14
C LEU A 200 -2.30 -17.06 -4.58
N GLU A 201 -1.84 -18.15 -3.96
CA GLU A 201 -2.72 -19.11 -3.29
C GLU A 201 -3.46 -18.51 -2.10
N PHE A 202 -2.83 -17.61 -1.34
CA PHE A 202 -3.45 -16.95 -0.20
C PHE A 202 -4.53 -15.94 -0.63
N VAL A 203 -4.21 -15.09 -1.61
CA VAL A 203 -5.16 -14.12 -2.17
C VAL A 203 -6.34 -14.83 -2.82
N SER A 204 -6.11 -15.93 -3.55
CA SER A 204 -7.18 -16.71 -4.17
C SER A 204 -8.11 -17.34 -3.12
N TRP A 205 -7.56 -17.80 -2.00
CA TRP A 205 -8.36 -18.31 -0.89
C TRP A 205 -9.20 -17.21 -0.23
N LEU A 206 -8.63 -16.03 0.04
CA LEU A 206 -9.35 -14.88 0.56
C LEU A 206 -10.50 -14.46 -0.36
N ALA A 207 -10.24 -14.38 -1.67
CA ALA A 207 -11.23 -14.04 -2.69
C ALA A 207 -12.42 -15.02 -2.72
N ALA A 208 -12.16 -16.31 -2.48
CA ALA A 208 -13.20 -17.36 -2.44
C ALA A 208 -13.90 -17.47 -1.08
N SER A 209 -13.42 -16.77 -0.05
CA SER A 209 -13.94 -16.84 1.31
C SER A 209 -15.04 -15.81 1.58
N PRO A 210 -15.85 -15.97 2.64
CA PRO A 210 -16.78 -14.94 3.11
C PRO A 210 -16.07 -13.62 3.50
N TYR A 211 -14.78 -13.67 3.85
CA TYR A 211 -13.98 -12.51 4.23
C TYR A 211 -13.81 -11.51 3.09
N SER A 212 -13.90 -11.97 1.83
CA SER A 212 -13.81 -11.11 0.64
C SER A 212 -14.80 -9.95 0.64
N ARG A 213 -15.94 -10.09 1.34
CA ARG A 213 -17.01 -9.08 1.42
C ARG A 213 -16.74 -7.96 2.42
N VAL A 214 -15.82 -8.17 3.36
CA VAL A 214 -15.57 -7.25 4.48
C VAL A 214 -14.12 -6.77 4.56
N LEU A 215 -13.20 -7.44 3.88
CA LEU A 215 -11.80 -7.05 3.79
C LEU A 215 -11.52 -6.33 2.48
N TYR A 216 -10.97 -5.13 2.58
CA TYR A 216 -10.48 -4.36 1.44
C TYR A 216 -9.01 -4.66 1.21
N PRO A 217 -8.64 -5.23 0.04
CA PRO A 217 -7.25 -5.48 -0.28
C PRO A 217 -6.55 -4.23 -0.84
N SER A 218 -5.24 -4.20 -0.69
CA SER A 218 -4.29 -3.35 -1.40
C SER A 218 -2.97 -4.07 -1.58
N THR A 219 -2.10 -3.57 -2.45
CA THR A 219 -0.75 -4.10 -2.66
C THR A 219 0.28 -2.99 -2.54
N SER A 220 1.42 -3.33 -1.96
CA SER A 220 2.65 -2.52 -1.93
C SER A 220 3.83 -3.49 -1.77
N HIS A 221 4.95 -3.32 -2.47
CA HIS A 221 6.15 -4.16 -2.28
C HIS A 221 5.95 -5.69 -2.41
N ALA A 222 5.00 -6.15 -3.24
CA ALA A 222 4.53 -7.54 -3.29
C ALA A 222 3.85 -8.07 -2.01
N ALA A 223 3.64 -7.22 -0.99
CA ALA A 223 2.82 -7.50 0.17
C ALA A 223 1.33 -7.22 -0.11
N LEU A 224 0.46 -7.99 0.53
CA LEU A 224 -0.97 -7.79 0.57
C LEU A 224 -1.33 -6.98 1.82
N GLY A 225 -1.78 -5.75 1.64
CA GLY A 225 -2.43 -4.97 2.68
C GLY A 225 -3.90 -5.36 2.84
N LEU A 226 -4.36 -5.57 4.07
CA LEU A 226 -5.77 -5.83 4.41
C LEU A 226 -6.26 -4.76 5.40
N SER A 227 -7.49 -4.29 5.17
CA SER A 227 -8.19 -3.38 6.07
C SER A 227 -9.70 -3.65 6.10
N ALA A 228 -10.37 -3.20 7.16
CA ALA A 228 -11.82 -3.16 7.25
C ALA A 228 -12.45 -1.91 6.59
N VAL A 229 -11.63 -0.99 6.06
CA VAL A 229 -12.10 0.27 5.46
C VAL A 229 -11.62 0.46 4.01
N PRO A 230 -12.47 1.02 3.13
CA PRO A 230 -12.22 1.08 1.69
C PRO A 230 -11.14 2.08 1.30
N THR A 231 -11.10 3.24 1.94
CA THR A 231 -10.28 4.37 1.47
C THR A 231 -8.95 4.46 2.18
N PHE A 232 -7.93 4.95 1.48
CA PHE A 232 -6.61 5.18 2.06
C PHE A 232 -6.65 6.11 3.27
N GLU A 233 -7.36 7.24 3.20
CA GLU A 233 -7.45 8.17 4.35
C GLU A 233 -8.01 7.49 5.61
N GLN A 234 -8.99 6.60 5.45
CA GLN A 234 -9.52 5.82 6.56
C GLN A 234 -8.50 4.80 7.06
N ARG A 235 -7.79 4.13 6.15
CA ARG A 235 -6.73 3.17 6.45
C ARG A 235 -5.61 3.79 7.29
N LEU A 236 -5.27 5.06 7.06
CA LEU A 236 -4.29 5.80 7.87
C LEU A 236 -4.68 5.93 9.35
N ARG A 237 -5.96 5.79 9.68
CA ARG A 237 -6.49 5.97 11.04
C ARG A 237 -7.04 4.68 11.64
N GLN A 238 -6.95 3.57 10.93
CA GLN A 238 -7.54 2.29 11.30
C GLN A 238 -6.47 1.20 11.34
N PRO A 239 -6.74 0.07 12.02
CA PRO A 239 -5.86 -1.07 11.93
C PRO A 239 -5.75 -1.62 10.51
N MET A 240 -4.53 -2.02 10.15
CA MET A 240 -4.17 -2.69 8.91
C MET A 240 -3.22 -3.85 9.21
N VAL A 241 -3.19 -4.83 8.30
CA VAL A 241 -2.11 -5.81 8.25
C VAL A 241 -1.51 -5.84 6.87
N TYR A 242 -0.18 -5.91 6.77
CA TYR A 242 0.53 -6.19 5.53
C TYR A 242 1.13 -7.58 5.60
N ILE A 243 0.87 -8.39 4.58
CA ILE A 243 1.27 -9.79 4.54
C ILE A 243 2.18 -9.97 3.34
N ALA A 244 3.44 -10.28 3.59
CA ALA A 244 4.44 -10.55 2.56
C ALA A 244 4.87 -12.00 2.63
N TYR A 245 5.13 -12.63 1.49
CA TYR A 245 5.82 -13.92 1.46
C TYR A 245 7.33 -13.68 1.55
N ALA A 246 7.94 -14.23 2.59
CA ALA A 246 9.36 -14.16 2.87
C ALA A 246 9.95 -15.56 2.67
N ASP A 247 10.45 -15.83 1.46
CA ASP A 247 11.09 -17.11 1.15
C ASP A 247 12.44 -17.25 1.89
N PRO A 248 12.75 -18.37 2.56
CA PRO A 248 11.97 -19.60 2.76
C PRO A 248 11.24 -19.66 4.12
N THR A 249 11.16 -18.53 4.84
CA THR A 249 10.66 -18.47 6.23
C THR A 249 9.14 -18.48 6.34
N GLY A 250 8.42 -18.39 5.21
CA GLY A 250 6.96 -18.42 5.15
C GLY A 250 6.40 -17.03 4.87
N PHE A 251 5.57 -16.51 5.76
CA PHE A 251 4.94 -15.20 5.60
C PHE A 251 5.32 -14.29 6.76
N ALA A 252 5.64 -13.04 6.44
CA ALA A 252 5.76 -11.96 7.40
C ALA A 252 4.42 -11.21 7.46
N ILE A 253 3.88 -11.07 8.66
CA ILE A 253 2.70 -10.24 8.94
C ILE A 253 3.16 -9.02 9.70
N HIS A 254 3.00 -7.85 9.09
CA HIS A 254 3.22 -6.55 9.71
C HIS A 254 1.87 -6.00 10.17
N TRP A 255 1.71 -5.90 11.47
CA TRP A 255 0.50 -5.41 12.13
C TRP A 255 0.66 -3.92 12.34
N GLN A 256 -0.30 -3.13 11.87
CA GLN A 256 -0.23 -1.68 11.92
C GLN A 256 -1.53 -1.10 12.49
N ARG A 257 -1.46 -0.21 13.48
CA ARG A 257 -2.63 0.53 14.01
C ARG A 257 -2.52 2.00 13.72
N GLY A 258 -3.36 2.50 12.81
CA GLY A 258 -3.11 3.82 12.22
C GLY A 258 -1.73 3.83 11.56
N GLN A 259 -1.40 4.89 10.86
CA GLN A 259 -0.09 4.92 10.24
C GLN A 259 0.95 5.01 11.41
N GLY A 260 1.91 4.09 11.47
CA GLY A 260 3.06 4.02 12.40
C GLY A 260 2.91 4.13 13.94
N ASP A 261 1.72 4.01 14.55
CA ASP A 261 1.59 4.09 16.03
C ASP A 261 1.96 2.77 16.75
N GLU A 262 1.60 1.62 16.17
CA GLU A 262 1.96 0.30 16.70
C GLU A 262 2.34 -0.60 15.53
N VAL A 263 3.61 -0.99 15.47
CA VAL A 263 4.14 -1.90 14.46
C VAL A 263 4.68 -3.14 15.15
N ARG A 264 4.01 -4.27 14.89
CA ARG A 264 4.48 -5.61 15.25
C ARG A 264 4.79 -6.36 13.97
N GLU A 265 5.80 -7.21 14.01
CA GLU A 265 6.06 -8.20 12.97
C GLU A 265 5.89 -9.61 13.54
N GLU A 266 5.34 -10.51 12.74
CA GLU A 266 5.22 -11.92 13.07
C GLU A 266 5.51 -12.79 11.84
N LEU A 267 6.42 -13.75 11.99
CA LEU A 267 6.66 -14.77 10.97
C LEU A 267 5.76 -15.97 11.22
N VAL A 268 5.00 -16.36 10.20
CA VAL A 268 4.08 -17.50 10.25
C VAL A 268 4.29 -18.44 9.06
N PRO A 269 4.12 -19.76 9.24
CA PRO A 269 4.18 -20.69 8.11
C PRO A 269 3.05 -20.46 7.10
N SER A 270 1.88 -20.03 7.57
CA SER A 270 0.74 -19.70 6.72
C SER A 270 -0.21 -18.72 7.40
N PRO A 271 -0.63 -17.63 6.72
CA PRO A 271 -1.66 -16.74 7.22
C PRO A 271 -3.06 -17.37 7.14
N LYS A 272 -3.21 -18.54 6.52
CA LYS A 272 -4.48 -19.31 6.46
C LYS A 272 -4.73 -20.15 7.70
N ALA A 273 -3.72 -20.34 8.56
CA ALA A 273 -3.88 -21.10 9.79
C ALA A 273 -4.96 -20.42 10.65
N PRO A 274 -6.01 -21.14 11.10
CA PRO A 274 -7.17 -20.52 11.78
C PRO A 274 -6.75 -19.55 12.89
N GLU A 275 -5.86 -19.98 13.78
CA GLU A 275 -5.39 -19.16 14.89
C GLU A 275 -4.65 -17.89 14.46
N VAL A 276 -3.97 -17.91 13.31
CA VAL A 276 -3.29 -16.73 12.74
C VAL A 276 -4.32 -15.79 12.13
N PHE A 277 -5.26 -16.35 11.37
CA PHE A 277 -6.27 -15.56 10.68
C PHE A 277 -7.27 -14.93 11.64
N ASP A 278 -7.63 -15.62 12.73
CA ASP A 278 -8.47 -15.09 13.80
C ASP A 278 -7.82 -13.86 14.45
N ARG A 279 -6.49 -13.88 14.66
CA ARG A 279 -5.74 -12.70 15.11
C ARG A 279 -5.77 -11.56 14.09
N ILE A 280 -5.68 -11.85 12.80
CA ILE A 280 -5.83 -10.84 11.73
C ILE A 280 -7.19 -10.16 11.83
N LEU A 281 -8.27 -10.94 11.95
CA LEU A 281 -9.62 -10.39 12.06
C LEU A 281 -9.81 -9.58 13.34
N GLU A 282 -9.32 -10.09 14.48
CA GLU A 282 -9.36 -9.39 15.76
C GLU A 282 -8.63 -8.05 15.68
N TRP A 283 -7.43 -8.02 15.07
CA TRP A 283 -6.66 -6.80 14.87
C TRP A 283 -7.41 -5.77 14.03
N LEU A 284 -8.07 -6.23 12.96
CA LEU A 284 -8.89 -5.38 12.08
C LEU A 284 -10.25 -4.99 12.70
N GLY A 285 -10.54 -5.41 13.94
CA GLY A 285 -11.79 -5.10 14.62
C GLY A 285 -13.01 -5.84 14.05
N LEU A 286 -12.80 -6.96 13.35
CA LEU A 286 -13.84 -7.77 12.73
C LEU A 286 -14.19 -8.97 13.62
N PRO A 287 -15.44 -9.09 14.11
CA PRO A 287 -15.83 -10.21 14.95
C PRO A 287 -16.04 -11.50 14.13
N GLU A 288 -15.44 -12.62 14.56
CA GLU A 288 -15.59 -13.97 13.95
C GLU A 288 -17.05 -14.36 13.68
N ARG A 289 -17.96 -14.04 14.63
CA ARG A 289 -19.35 -14.55 14.60
C ARG A 289 -20.23 -13.96 13.49
N ARG A 290 -19.83 -12.89 12.80
CA ARG A 290 -20.66 -12.27 11.75
C ARG A 290 -20.44 -12.82 10.34
N LEU A 291 -19.42 -13.65 10.13
CA LEU A 291 -19.02 -14.10 8.80
C LEU A 291 -19.45 -15.54 8.50
N ALA A 292 -19.93 -16.26 9.52
CA ALA A 292 -20.44 -17.63 9.43
C ALA A 292 -21.95 -17.71 9.16
N GLU A 293 -22.70 -16.60 9.26
CA GLU A 293 -24.13 -16.61 8.92
C GLU A 293 -24.29 -16.40 7.41
N PRO A 294 -24.79 -17.41 6.65
CA PRO A 294 -25.26 -17.14 5.31
C PRO A 294 -26.34 -16.07 5.40
N ALA A 295 -26.29 -15.06 4.51
CA ALA A 295 -27.31 -14.02 4.43
C ALA A 295 -28.68 -14.69 4.50
N ALA A 296 -29.37 -14.52 5.65
CA ALA A 296 -30.66 -15.14 5.86
C ALA A 296 -31.53 -14.74 4.68
N GLY A 297 -31.91 -15.74 3.88
CA GLY A 297 -32.60 -15.54 2.63
C GLY A 297 -33.77 -14.58 2.83
N SER A 298 -33.82 -13.57 1.98
CA SER A 298 -35.05 -12.87 1.67
C SER A 298 -36.01 -13.85 1.01
N ASP A 299 -36.58 -14.76 1.80
CA ASP A 299 -37.83 -15.42 1.46
C ASP A 299 -38.93 -14.37 1.66
N GLY A 300 -39.28 -13.72 0.57
CA GLY A 300 -40.37 -12.76 0.52
C GLY A 300 -40.86 -12.58 -0.91
N GLY A 301 -41.83 -13.39 -1.33
CA GLY A 301 -42.62 -13.19 -2.54
C GLY A 301 -42.84 -14.44 -3.36
#